data_AF-A0A3D4X9I6-F1
#
_entry.id   AF-A0A3D4X9I6-F1
#
_cell.length_a   1.000
_cell.length_b   1.000
_cell.length_c   1.000
_cell.angle_alpha   90.00
_cell.angle_beta   90.00
_cell.angle_gamma   90.00
#
_symmetry.space_group_name_H-M   'P 1'
#
loop_
_entity.id
_entity.type
_entity.pdbx_description
1 polymer ?
#
loop_
_entity_poly.entity_id
_entity_poly.type
_entity_poly.pdbx_seq_one_letter_code
_entity_poly.pdbx_strand_id
1 'polypeptide(L)' 'YLDFAAGIAVFALGYKNEAYNQALKDQIDKVIHTSNLYYNVPMARAAEKLATASGMDKVFFTNSGTEA' A
#
# COMPACT_ATOMS: atom_id res chain seq x y z
N TYR A 1 -6.17 -13.54 21.70
CA TYR A 1 -6.92 -14.48 20.82
C TYR A 1 -5.98 -14.92 19.71
N LEU A 2 -6.10 -16.16 19.23
CA LEU A 2 -5.46 -16.55 17.97
C LEU A 2 -6.39 -16.12 16.85
N ASP A 3 -5.95 -15.19 16.02
CA ASP A 3 -6.79 -14.55 15.00
C ASP A 3 -6.75 -15.33 13.69
N PHE A 4 -7.87 -15.96 13.34
CA PHE A 4 -8.10 -16.61 12.04
C PHE A 4 -8.95 -15.76 11.08
N ALA A 5 -9.44 -14.60 11.52
CA ALA A 5 -10.24 -13.68 10.71
C ALA A 5 -9.36 -12.63 10.01
N ALA A 6 -8.21 -12.28 10.60
CA ALA A 6 -7.25 -11.30 10.09
C ALA A 6 -7.90 -9.95 9.74
N GLY A 7 -8.89 -9.52 10.55
CA GLY A 7 -9.68 -8.32 10.27
C GLY A 7 -10.42 -8.39 8.93
N ILE A 8 -11.13 -9.50 8.65
CA ILE A 8 -11.79 -9.77 7.37
C ILE A 8 -10.75 -9.82 6.23
N ALA A 9 -9.74 -10.68 6.40
CA ALA A 9 -8.64 -10.90 5.45
C ALA A 9 -7.77 -9.67 5.11
N VAL A 10 -7.86 -8.57 5.86
CA VAL A 10 -7.10 -7.33 5.63
C VAL A 10 -5.64 -7.46 6.12
N PHE A 11 -5.43 -8.00 7.32
CA PHE A 11 -4.09 -8.12 7.93
C PHE A 11 -3.33 -9.36 7.41
N ALA A 12 -3.08 -9.42 6.11
CA ALA A 12 -2.45 -10.57 5.44
C ALA A 12 -1.03 -10.89 5.95
N LEU A 13 -0.29 -9.90 6.45
CA LEU A 13 1.04 -10.06 7.06
C LEU A 13 1.00 -10.25 8.59
N GLY A 14 -0.20 -10.39 9.16
CA GLY A 14 -0.43 -10.38 10.60
C GLY A 14 -0.27 -9.00 11.24
N TYR A 15 -0.26 -8.98 12.57
CA TYR A 15 -0.13 -7.76 13.36
C TYR A 15 1.32 -7.47 13.71
N LYS A 16 1.69 -6.19 13.74
CA LYS A 16 3.03 -5.69 14.11
C LYS A 16 4.18 -6.20 13.21
N ASN A 17 3.91 -6.47 11.93
CA ASN A 17 4.98 -6.75 10.98
C ASN A 17 6.02 -5.60 10.98
N GLU A 18 7.27 -5.91 11.32
CA GLU A 18 8.32 -4.90 11.54
C GLU A 18 8.65 -4.13 10.27
N ALA A 19 8.75 -4.81 9.13
CA ALA A 19 9.04 -4.19 7.84
C ALA A 19 7.93 -3.20 7.41
N TYR A 20 6.66 -3.59 7.57
CA TYR A 20 5.52 -2.71 7.31
C TYR A 20 5.53 -1.47 8.22
N ASN A 21 5.71 -1.69 9.53
CA ASN A 21 5.72 -0.61 10.51
C ASN A 21 6.85 0.38 10.27
N GLN A 22 8.05 -0.10 9.91
CA GLN A 22 9.18 0.77 9.61
C GLN A 22 8.95 1.57 8.34
N ALA A 23 8.45 0.94 7.27
CA ALA A 23 8.14 1.64 6.01
C ALA A 23 7.10 2.76 6.20
N LEU A 24 6.10 2.54 7.05
CA LEU A 24 5.11 3.57 7.40
C LEU A 24 5.75 4.75 8.14
N LYS A 25 6.53 4.46 9.20
CA LYS A 25 7.22 5.49 10.00
C LYS A 25 8.19 6.31 9.16
N ASP A 26 8.97 5.65 8.31
CA ASP A 26 9.93 6.30 7.42
C ASP A 26 9.28 7.29 6.43
N GLN A 27 7.99 7.12 6.13
CA GLN A 27 7.25 7.98 5.22
C GLN A 27 6.43 9.07 5.94
N ILE A 28 5.98 8.80 7.18
CA ILE A 28 5.06 9.67 7.93
C ILE A 28 5.62 11.09 8.13
N ASP A 29 6.91 11.22 8.42
CA ASP A 29 7.56 12.51 8.68
C ASP A 29 7.98 13.25 7.40
N LYS A 30 7.69 12.69 6.22
CA LYS A 30 8.02 13.28 4.92
C LYS A 30 6.80 13.94 4.29
N VAL A 31 6.09 13.21 3.43
CA VAL A 31 4.92 13.70 2.72
C VAL A 31 3.90 12.58 2.62
N ILE A 32 2.67 12.84 3.08
CA ILE A 32 1.63 11.81 3.17
C ILE A 32 0.58 12.01 2.06
N HIS A 33 0.29 13.25 1.67
CA HIS A 33 -0.73 13.54 0.66
C HIS A 33 -0.41 14.81 -0.13
N THR A 34 -0.54 14.73 -1.45
CA THR A 34 -0.31 15.84 -2.38
C THR A 34 -1.39 15.97 -3.44
N SER A 35 -2.52 15.25 -3.37
CA SER A 35 -3.43 15.00 -4.49
C SER A 35 -2.76 14.29 -5.68
N ASN A 36 -3.52 14.05 -6.76
CA ASN A 36 -3.05 13.42 -8.00
C ASN A 36 -2.39 14.41 -8.97
N LEU A 37 -2.31 15.70 -8.62
CA LEU A 37 -1.71 16.72 -9.48
C LEU A 37 -0.18 16.68 -9.52
N TYR A 38 0.46 16.09 -8.51
CA TYR A 38 1.91 16.08 -8.37
C TYR A 38 2.46 14.65 -8.38
N TYR A 39 3.69 14.53 -8.86
CA TYR A 39 4.41 13.27 -8.87
C TYR A 39 4.76 12.80 -7.46
N ASN A 40 4.48 11.53 -7.17
CA ASN A 40 4.76 10.90 -5.89
C ASN A 40 5.69 9.69 -6.09
N VAL A 41 6.94 9.80 -5.61
CA VAL A 41 7.99 8.78 -5.83
C VAL A 41 7.61 7.40 -5.26
N PRO A 42 7.13 7.27 -4.00
CA PRO A 42 6.60 5.99 -3.50
C PRO A 42 5.52 5.37 -4.38
N MET A 43 4.56 6.16 -4.84
CA MET A 43 3.45 5.68 -5.66
C MET A 43 3.92 5.15 -7.02
N ALA A 44 4.84 5.85 -7.69
CA ALA A 44 5.39 5.41 -8.98
C ALA A 44 6.16 4.08 -8.85
N ARG A 45 6.98 3.93 -7.80
CA ARG A 45 7.69 2.68 -7.50
C ARG A 45 6.73 1.54 -7.18
N ALA A 46 5.65 1.82 -6.46
CA ALA A 46 4.62 0.82 -6.17
C ALA A 46 3.88 0.39 -7.44
N ALA A 47 3.54 1.34 -8.33
CA ALA A 47 2.89 1.06 -9.61
C ALA A 47 3.75 0.14 -10.48
N GLU A 48 5.04 0.43 -10.62
CA GLU A 48 5.99 -0.39 -11.39
C GLU A 48 6.06 -1.83 -10.85
N LYS A 49 6.20 -1.99 -9.53
CA LYS A 49 6.24 -3.31 -8.88
C LYS A 49 4.95 -4.09 -9.09
N LEU A 50 3.80 -3.44 -8.95
CA LEU A 50 2.49 -4.07 -9.13
C LEU A 50 2.26 -4.47 -10.58
N ALA A 51 2.49 -3.56 -11.53
CA ALA A 51 2.39 -3.82 -12.97
C ALA A 51 3.26 -5.02 -13.39
N THR A 52 4.50 -5.06 -12.92
CA THR A 52 5.43 -6.16 -13.19
C THR A 52 4.94 -7.48 -12.58
N ALA A 53 4.49 -7.45 -11.32
CA ALA A 53 4.03 -8.66 -10.64
C ALA A 53 2.70 -9.20 -11.19
N SER A 54 1.84 -8.32 -11.72
CA SER A 54 0.54 -8.69 -12.29
C SER A 54 0.58 -8.95 -13.80
N GLY A 55 1.67 -8.59 -14.48
CA GLY A 55 1.76 -8.66 -15.95
C GLY A 55 0.88 -7.63 -16.65
N MET A 56 0.53 -6.52 -15.99
CA MET A 56 -0.29 -5.44 -16.53
C MET A 56 0.56 -4.23 -16.92
N ASP A 57 0.03 -3.38 -17.82
CA ASP A 57 0.76 -2.19 -18.30
C ASP A 57 0.56 -0.95 -17.42
N LYS A 58 -0.57 -0.85 -16.70
CA LYS A 58 -0.98 0.35 -15.95
C LYS A 58 -1.65 -0.01 -14.63
N VAL A 59 -1.51 0.87 -13.65
CA VAL A 59 -2.09 0.75 -12.30
C VAL A 59 -2.77 2.06 -11.92
N PHE A 60 -3.94 1.97 -11.30
CA PHE A 60 -4.64 3.09 -10.68
C PHE A 60 -4.89 2.76 -9.20
N PHE A 61 -4.55 3.67 -8.30
CA PHE A 61 -4.68 3.47 -6.85
C PHE A 61 -5.96 4.12 -6.32
N THR A 62 -6.72 3.36 -5.54
CA THR A 62 -7.92 3.80 -4.81
C THR A 62 -7.79 3.47 -3.33
N ASN A 63 -8.73 3.93 -2.49
CA ASN A 63 -8.63 3.77 -1.03
C ASN A 63 -9.36 2.53 -0.52
N SER A 64 -10.25 1.94 -1.32
CA SER A 64 -11.07 0.80 -0.90
C SER A 64 -11.37 -0.14 -2.06
N GLY A 65 -11.75 -1.38 -1.72
CA GLY A 65 -12.14 -2.38 -2.73
C GLY A 65 -13.42 -2.05 -3.50
N THR A 66 -14.29 -1.18 -2.97
CA THR A 66 -15.48 -0.72 -3.70
C THR A 66 -15.15 0.34 -4.75
N GLU A 67 -14.05 1.09 -4.56
CA GLU A 67 -13.59 2.11 -5.51
C GLU A 67 -12.72 1.53 -6.63
N ALA A 68 -12.09 0.36 -6.40
CA ALA A 68 -11.20 -0.33 -7.33
C ALA A 68 -11.99 -1.08 -8.43
#